data_AF-A0A3G6IXZ7-F1
#
_entry.id   AF-A0A3G6IXZ7-F1
#
_cell.length_a   1.000
_cell.length_b   1.000
_cell.length_c   1.000
_cell.angle_alpha   90.00
_cell.angle_beta   90.00
_cell.angle_gamma   90.00
#
_symmetry.space_group_name_H-M   'P 1'
#
loop_
_entity.id
_entity.type
_entity.pdbx_description
1 polymer ?
#
loop_
_entity_poly.entity_id
_entity_poly.type
_entity_poly.pdbx_seq_one_letter_code
_entity_poly.pdbx_strand_id
1 'polypeptide(L)' 'MIKFLKGVMGADKYERYVEFHERSGCTHAPMSRKEFWREHYKEQDRNPGARCC' A
#
# COMPACT_ATOMS: atom_id res chain seq x y z
N MET A 1 -9.16 5.44 -22.29
CA MET A 1 -9.50 6.24 -21.10
C MET A 1 -8.32 6.13 -20.15
N ILE A 2 -7.55 7.21 -20.00
CA ILE A 2 -6.19 7.22 -19.47
C ILE A 2 -6.23 7.36 -17.94
N LYS A 3 -5.78 6.33 -17.22
CA LYS A 3 -5.61 6.25 -15.76
C LYS A 3 -4.46 5.26 -15.54
N PHE A 4 -3.26 5.56 -15.05
CA PHE A 4 -2.67 6.71 -14.40
C PHE A 4 -1.17 6.71 -14.72
N LEU A 5 -0.65 7.79 -15.32
CA LEU A 5 0.78 8.12 -15.20
C LEU A 5 0.94 9.05 -13.99
N LYS A 6 1.35 8.50 -12.84
CA LYS A 6 1.90 9.21 -11.67
C LYS A 6 2.49 8.13 -10.75
N GLY A 7 3.72 7.66 -10.91
CA GLY A 7 4.92 8.49 -11.02
C GLY A 7 5.21 9.23 -9.72
N VAL A 8 5.37 8.52 -8.59
CA VAL A 8 6.27 8.77 -7.44
C VAL A 8 6.17 7.54 -6.54
N MET A 9 7.31 6.93 -6.18
CA MET A 9 7.52 5.61 -5.53
C MET A 9 6.73 5.29 -4.24
N GLY A 10 5.80 6.14 -3.79
CA GLY A 10 4.93 5.88 -2.64
C GLY A 10 3.45 5.67 -2.98
N ALA A 11 2.86 6.46 -3.88
CA ALA A 11 1.41 6.48 -4.11
C ALA A 11 0.87 5.20 -4.77
N ASP A 12 1.71 4.56 -5.59
CA ASP A 12 1.37 3.38 -6.38
C ASP A 12 1.10 2.12 -5.53
N LYS A 13 1.68 2.02 -4.31
CA LYS A 13 1.49 0.85 -3.44
C LYS A 13 0.05 0.75 -2.91
N TYR A 14 -0.55 1.90 -2.58
CA TYR A 14 -1.94 1.96 -2.14
C TYR A 14 -2.90 1.75 -3.32
N GLU A 15 -2.62 2.35 -4.48
CA GLU A 15 -3.43 2.14 -5.68
C GLU A 15 -3.44 0.68 -6.12
N ARG A 16 -2.28 0.00 -6.17
CA ARG A 16 -2.22 -1.45 -6.43
C ARG A 16 -2.96 -2.28 -5.38
N TYR A 17 -2.91 -1.87 -4.12
CA TYR A 17 -3.67 -2.55 -3.06
C TYR A 17 -5.17 -2.45 -3.31
N VAL A 18 -5.67 -1.27 -3.67
CA VAL A 18 -7.09 -1.07 -4.00
C VAL A 18 -7.46 -1.85 -5.26
N GLU A 19 -6.67 -1.76 -6.34
CA GLU A 19 -6.93 -2.52 -7.57
C GLU A 19 -6.91 -4.04 -7.33
N PHE A 20 -5.96 -4.54 -6.52
CA PHE A 20 -5.92 -5.94 -6.13
C PHE A 20 -7.15 -6.30 -5.31
N HIS A 21 -7.53 -5.50 -4.33
CA HIS A 21 -8.70 -5.72 -3.49
C HIS A 21 -10.00 -5.75 -4.32
N GLU A 22 -10.15 -4.81 -5.26
CA GLU A 22 -11.27 -4.76 -6.21
C GLU A 22 -11.28 -5.99 -7.12
N ARG A 23 -10.12 -6.41 -7.64
CA ARG A 23 -9.99 -7.61 -8.49
C ARG A 23 -10.17 -8.92 -7.72
N SER A 24 -9.78 -8.96 -6.45
CA SER A 24 -9.95 -10.11 -5.56
C SER A 24 -11.40 -10.31 -5.16
N GLY A 25 -12.27 -9.31 -5.36
CA GLY A 25 -13.70 -9.41 -5.04
C GLY A 25 -13.95 -9.56 -3.54
N CYS A 26 -13.06 -9.05 -2.70
CA CYS A 26 -13.27 -9.08 -1.26
C CYS A 26 -14.54 -8.28 -0.90
N THR A 27 -15.42 -8.91 -0.13
CA THR A 27 -16.69 -8.33 0.36
C THR A 27 -16.51 -7.28 1.46
N HIS A 28 -15.29 -7.10 1.94
CA HIS A 28 -14.93 -6.13 2.98
C HIS A 28 -14.51 -4.81 2.33
N ALA A 29 -14.67 -3.67 3.01
CA ALA A 29 -14.17 -2.41 2.46
C ALA A 29 -12.62 -2.42 2.46
N PRO A 30 -11.96 -1.90 1.40
CA PRO A 30 -10.51 -1.76 1.41
C PRO A 30 -10.09 -0.86 2.58
N MET A 31 -8.95 -1.19 3.20
CA MET A 31 -8.41 -0.36 4.28
C MET A 31 -8.18 1.08 3.80
N SER A 32 -8.36 2.03 4.70
CA SER A 32 -8.13 3.43 4.37
C SER A 32 -6.65 3.68 4.08
N ARG A 33 -6.35 4.66 3.22
CA ARG A 33 -4.97 5.06 2.89
C ARG A 33 -4.10 5.26 4.13
N LYS A 34 -4.66 5.82 5.20
CA LYS A 34 -3.95 6.07 6.46
C LYS A 34 -3.58 4.78 7.19
N GLU A 35 -4.48 3.80 7.22
CA GLU A 35 -4.24 2.50 7.83
C GLU A 35 -3.20 1.70 7.05
N PHE A 36 -3.29 1.69 5.72
CA PHE A 36 -2.31 1.06 4.85
C PHE A 36 -0.89 1.59 5.12
N TRP A 37 -0.72 2.93 5.18
CA TRP A 37 0.59 3.52 5.49
C TRP A 37 1.04 3.24 6.91
N ARG A 38 0.13 3.27 7.90
CA ARG A 38 0.47 2.93 9.29
C ARG A 38 1.02 1.51 9.39
N GLU A 39 0.38 0.55 8.73
CA GLU A 39 0.83 -0.84 8.73
C GLU A 39 2.14 -1.00 7.95
N HIS A 40 2.28 -0.31 6.82
CA HIS A 40 3.53 -0.31 6.05
C HIS A 40 4.71 0.25 6.85
N TYR A 41 4.54 1.38 7.54
CA TYR A 41 5.60 1.93 8.41
C TYR A 41 5.83 1.07 9.65
N LYS A 42 4.79 0.45 10.21
CA LYS A 42 4.94 -0.50 11.32
C LYS A 42 5.72 -1.74 10.92
N GLU A 43 5.54 -2.24 9.70
CA GLU A 43 6.34 -3.32 9.12
C GLU A 43 7.81 -2.90 8.98
N GLN A 44 8.07 -1.68 8.48
CA GLN A 44 9.43 -1.14 8.36
C GLN A 44 10.10 -0.93 9.72
N ASP A 45 9.34 -0.47 10.72
CA ASP A 45 9.81 -0.26 12.08
C ASP A 45 10.04 -1.58 12.82
N ARG A 46 9.16 -2.57 12.62
CA ARG A 46 9.31 -3.94 13.16
C ARG A 46 10.46 -4.72 12.56
N ASN A 47 11.05 -4.26 11.46
CA ASN A 47 12.16 -4.93 10.80
C ASN A 47 13.46 -4.11 10.95
N PRO A 48 14.03 -4.02 12.17
CA PRO A 48 15.26 -3.27 12.42
C PRO A 48 16.50 -3.86 11.72
N GLY A 49 16.39 -5.05 11.10
CA GLY A 49 17.46 -5.70 10.33
C GLY A 49 17.95 -4.93 9.10
N ALA A 50 17.22 -3.90 8.64
CA ALA A 50 17.70 -3.00 7.59
C ALA A 50 18.58 -1.84 8.11
N ARG A 51 18.70 -1.67 9.44
CA ARG A 51 19.43 -0.54 10.06
C ARG A 51 20.61 -0.95 10.93
N CYS A 52 20.90 -2.24 11.10
CA CYS A 52 22.03 -2.66 11.90
C CYS A 52 22.68 -3.94 11.36
N CYS A 53 23.49 -3.79 10.32
CA CYS A 53 24.89 -4.21 10.21
C CYS A 53 25.33 -4.14 8.74
#